data_AF-A0A6G1S190-F1
#
_entry.id   AF-A0A6G1S190-F1
#
_cell.length_a   1.000
_cell.length_b   1.000
_cell.length_c   1.000
_cell.angle_alpha   90.00
_cell.angle_beta   90.00
_cell.angle_gamma   90.00
#
_symmetry.space_group_name_H-M   'P 1'
#
loop_
_entity.id
_entity.type
_entity.pdbx_description
1 polymer ?
#
loop_
_entity_poly.entity_id
_entity_poly.type
_entity_poly.pdbx_seq_one_letter_code
_entity_poly.pdbx_strand_id
1 'polypeptide(L)'
;YTVEMFRMCQFCPQFRETLQKALMDQATQTSLERQRKLNWCMEVRRLVPLKTNGDGNCLMHAASQYMWGIEDIDLVLRKTLFSALREIDTQNLKHRWQREASKSKEFVETGLRYNTRNWEEEWEYLIEMTSPEISGARNRLP
;
A
#
# COMPACT_ATOMS: atom_id res chain seq x y z
N TYR A 1 14.28 -11.36 -4.40
CA TYR A 1 14.94 -10.25 -5.12
C TYR A 1 14.71 -8.96 -4.34
N THR A 2 15.67 -8.05 -4.36
CA THR A 2 15.60 -6.77 -3.64
C THR A 2 16.31 -5.72 -4.47
N VAL A 3 15.68 -4.56 -4.66
CA VAL A 3 16.25 -3.42 -5.36
C VAL A 3 16.85 -2.44 -4.36
N GLU A 4 18.09 -2.02 -4.61
CA GLU A 4 18.72 -0.91 -3.92
C GLU A 4 18.92 0.26 -4.87
N MET A 5 18.64 1.48 -4.39
CA MET A 5 18.83 2.68 -5.19
C MET A 5 20.32 2.97 -5.38
N PHE A 6 20.71 3.36 -6.60
CA PHE A 6 22.07 3.80 -6.88
C PHE A 6 22.41 5.07 -6.10
N ARG A 7 23.69 5.22 -5.73
CA ARG A 7 24.17 6.43 -5.05
C ARG A 7 24.01 7.64 -5.98
N MET A 8 23.66 8.80 -5.42
CA MET A 8 23.56 10.06 -6.18
C MET A 8 24.61 11.11 -5.75
N CYS A 9 25.49 10.77 -4.80
CA CYS A 9 26.46 11.70 -4.23
C CYS A 9 27.57 12.10 -5.23
N GLN A 10 27.83 11.28 -6.24
CA GLN A 10 28.81 11.52 -7.29
C GLN A 10 28.35 12.56 -8.32
N PHE A 11 27.06 12.87 -8.38
CA PHE A 11 26.52 13.85 -9.32
C PHE A 11 26.54 15.26 -8.76
N CYS A 12 26.63 16.26 -9.65
CA CYS A 12 26.51 17.67 -9.28
C CYS A 12 25.14 17.98 -8.66
N PRO A 13 25.02 19.03 -7.82
CA PRO A 13 23.79 19.33 -7.10
C PRO A 13 22.57 19.49 -8.02
N GLN A 14 22.73 20.16 -9.16
CA GLN A 14 21.65 20.40 -10.12
C GLN A 14 21.11 19.09 -10.70
N PHE A 15 21.99 18.18 -11.13
CA PHE A 15 21.57 16.89 -11.68
C PHE A 15 20.98 15.98 -10.60
N ARG A 16 21.52 16.01 -9.38
CA ARG A 16 20.95 15.30 -8.24
C ARG A 16 19.51 15.72 -7.99
N GLU A 17 19.23 17.02 -7.99
CA GLU A 17 17.88 17.53 -7.83
C GLU A 17 16.94 17.03 -8.94
N THR A 18 17.39 17.01 -10.19
CA THR A 18 16.64 16.43 -11.32
C THR A 18 16.32 14.95 -11.08
N LEU A 19 17.29 14.14 -10.68
CA LEU A 19 17.10 12.72 -10.38
C LEU A 19 16.12 12.50 -9.22
N GLN A 20 16.26 13.28 -8.14
CA GLN A 20 15.37 13.22 -6.99
C GLN A 20 13.94 13.61 -7.37
N LYS A 21 13.76 14.63 -8.22
CA LYS A 21 12.46 15.03 -8.77
C LYS A 21 11.86 13.98 -9.70
N ALA A 22 12.68 13.26 -10.45
CA ALA A 22 12.19 12.24 -11.37
C ALA A 22 11.76 10.96 -10.63
N LEU A 23 12.60 10.48 -9.70
CA LEU A 23 12.52 9.10 -9.18
C LEU A 23 11.86 9.00 -7.81
N MET A 24 11.91 10.05 -6.98
CA MET A 24 11.53 9.97 -5.57
C MET A 24 10.22 10.71 -5.29
N ASP A 25 9.43 10.18 -4.36
CA ASP A 25 8.31 10.91 -3.77
C ASP A 25 8.81 11.83 -2.64
N GLN A 26 9.17 13.05 -3.02
CA GLN A 26 9.70 14.05 -2.09
C GLN A 26 8.67 14.50 -1.06
N ALA A 27 7.37 14.48 -1.38
CA ALA A 27 6.33 14.89 -0.45
C ALA A 27 6.20 13.86 0.67
N THR A 28 6.10 12.58 0.32
CA THR A 28 6.07 11.47 1.29
C THR A 28 7.37 11.42 2.10
N GLN A 29 8.53 11.56 1.44
CA GLN A 29 9.82 11.60 2.12
C GLN A 29 9.88 12.70 3.19
N THR A 30 9.55 13.93 2.79
CA THR A 30 9.59 15.10 3.69
C THR A 30 8.62 14.94 4.86
N SER A 31 7.40 14.44 4.59
CA SER A 31 6.38 14.22 5.61
C SER A 31 6.82 13.21 6.67
N LEU A 32 7.34 12.06 6.23
CA LEU A 32 7.77 10.98 7.14
C LEU A 32 9.03 11.34 7.92
N GLU A 33 9.99 12.04 7.31
CA GLU A 33 11.20 12.51 7.99
C GLU A 33 10.87 13.57 9.06
N ARG A 34 9.98 14.53 8.75
CA ARG A 34 9.51 15.53 9.72
C ARG A 34 8.80 14.91 10.93
N GLN A 35 8.03 13.84 10.70
CA GLN A 35 7.36 13.09 11.77
C GLN A 35 8.30 12.11 12.51
N ARG A 36 9.60 12.07 12.18
CA ARG A 36 10.58 11.11 12.71
C ARG A 36 10.15 9.64 12.52
N LYS A 37 9.39 9.35 11.46
CA LYS A 37 8.98 7.98 11.09
C LYS A 37 9.92 7.35 10.06
N LEU A 38 10.62 8.17 9.28
CA LEU A 38 11.60 7.73 8.27
C LEU A 38 12.95 8.38 8.57
N ASN A 39 14.04 7.61 8.40
CA ASN A 39 15.42 8.09 8.51
C ASN A 39 15.78 8.83 9.82
N TRP A 40 15.09 8.51 10.92
CA TRP A 40 15.32 9.13 12.24
C TRP A 40 16.56 8.58 12.94
N CYS A 41 16.91 7.32 12.68
CA CYS A 41 18.11 6.68 13.23
C CYS A 41 19.29 6.92 12.30
N MET A 42 20.33 7.60 12.81
CA MET A 42 21.52 7.96 12.04
C MET A 42 22.50 6.79 11.86
N GLU A 43 22.33 5.71 12.62
CA GLU A 43 23.21 4.53 12.59
C GLU A 43 22.86 3.56 11.45
N VAL A 44 21.68 3.72 10.83
CA VAL A 44 21.21 2.84 9.75
C VAL A 44 21.21 3.55 8.40
N ARG A 45 21.21 2.75 7.33
CA ARG A 45 21.18 3.29 5.96
C ARG A 45 19.89 4.07 5.70
N ARG A 46 20.03 5.20 5.00
CA ARG A 46 18.92 6.05 4.59
C ARG A 46 18.04 5.31 3.57
N LEU A 47 16.74 5.29 3.81
CA LEU A 47 15.72 4.79 2.89
C LEU A 47 15.08 5.95 2.12
N VAL A 48 14.60 5.66 0.92
CA VAL A 48 14.01 6.66 0.03
C VAL A 48 12.73 6.11 -0.61
N PRO A 49 11.61 6.84 -0.55
CA PRO A 49 10.40 6.43 -1.23
C PRO A 49 10.53 6.71 -2.74
N LEU A 50 10.38 5.68 -3.55
CA LEU A 50 10.28 5.82 -5.00
C LEU A 50 8.86 6.27 -5.37
N LYS A 51 8.73 6.98 -6.50
CA LYS A 51 7.41 7.30 -7.03
C LYS A 51 6.70 6.04 -7.49
N THR A 52 5.41 5.97 -7.18
CA THR A 52 4.48 4.97 -7.69
C THR A 52 3.34 5.67 -8.41
N ASN A 53 2.82 5.04 -9.46
CA ASN A 53 1.59 5.49 -10.10
C ASN A 53 0.38 5.50 -9.13
N GLY A 54 -0.47 6.51 -9.30
CA GLY A 54 -1.63 6.79 -8.44
C GLY A 54 -2.96 6.34 -9.05
N ASP A 55 -2.97 5.18 -9.70
CA ASP A 55 -4.12 4.63 -10.44
C ASP A 55 -5.04 3.74 -9.57
N GLY A 56 -4.75 3.62 -8.28
CA GLY A 56 -5.46 2.73 -7.34
C GLY A 56 -4.79 1.37 -7.13
N ASN A 57 -3.65 1.10 -7.79
CA ASN A 57 -2.85 -0.12 -7.60
C ASN A 57 -1.48 0.14 -6.93
N CYS A 58 -1.30 1.31 -6.30
CA CYS A 58 -0.01 1.76 -5.75
C CYS A 58 0.63 0.80 -4.74
N LEU A 59 -0.17 0.02 -3.98
CA LEU A 59 0.36 -1.01 -3.08
C LEU A 59 1.13 -2.10 -3.84
N MET A 60 0.57 -2.58 -4.95
CA MET A 60 1.20 -3.60 -5.79
C MET A 60 2.36 -3.02 -6.59
N HIS A 61 2.25 -1.78 -7.07
CA HIS A 61 3.36 -1.08 -7.68
C HIS A 61 4.54 -0.95 -6.72
N ALA A 62 4.33 -0.52 -5.47
CA ALA A 62 5.37 -0.39 -4.47
C ALA A 62 6.04 -1.74 -4.15
N ALA A 63 5.26 -2.80 -3.97
CA ALA A 63 5.77 -4.14 -3.71
C ALA A 63 6.61 -4.67 -4.89
N SER A 64 6.10 -4.54 -6.11
CA SER A 64 6.80 -4.95 -7.34
C SER A 64 8.08 -4.13 -7.57
N GLN A 65 8.04 -2.82 -7.36
CA GLN A 65 9.21 -1.95 -7.50
C GLN A 65 10.31 -2.33 -6.49
N TYR A 66 9.94 -2.67 -5.25
CA TYR A 66 10.92 -3.07 -4.24
C TYR A 66 11.61 -4.40 -4.58
N MET A 67 10.86 -5.37 -5.14
CA MET A 67 11.41 -6.69 -5.46
C MET A 67 12.15 -6.71 -6.79
N TRP A 68 11.63 -6.03 -7.82
CA TRP A 68 12.02 -6.19 -9.21
C TRP A 68 12.31 -4.88 -9.95
N GLY A 69 12.03 -3.72 -9.35
CA GLY A 69 12.32 -2.41 -9.97
C GLY A 69 11.33 -2.01 -11.05
N ILE A 70 10.23 -2.74 -11.19
CA ILE A 70 9.15 -2.48 -12.15
C ILE A 70 7.82 -2.34 -11.42
N GLU A 71 6.90 -1.59 -12.00
CA GLU A 71 5.53 -1.51 -11.49
C GLU A 71 4.68 -2.71 -11.92
N ASP A 72 3.66 -3.05 -11.12
CA ASP A 72 2.65 -4.05 -11.45
C ASP A 72 1.66 -3.58 -12.54
N ILE A 73 2.17 -3.22 -13.73
CA ILE A 73 1.37 -2.67 -14.84
C ILE A 73 0.42 -3.73 -15.42
N ASP A 74 0.90 -4.97 -15.53
CA ASP A 74 0.10 -6.10 -16.06
C ASP A 74 -0.88 -6.69 -15.02
N LEU A 75 -0.93 -6.09 -13.83
CA LEU A 75 -1.77 -6.47 -12.70
C LEU A 75 -1.51 -7.90 -12.21
N VAL A 76 -0.28 -8.41 -12.34
CA VAL A 76 0.08 -9.78 -11.95
C VAL A 76 -0.12 -9.96 -10.44
N LEU A 77 0.42 -9.05 -9.62
CA LEU A 77 0.28 -9.12 -8.17
C LEU A 77 -1.17 -8.85 -7.75
N ARG A 78 -1.82 -7.87 -8.37
CA ARG A 78 -3.24 -7.54 -8.12
C ARG A 78 -4.18 -8.71 -8.40
N LYS A 79 -4.07 -9.35 -9.58
CA LYS A 79 -4.85 -10.55 -9.95
C LYS A 79 -4.57 -11.71 -9.02
N THR A 80 -3.30 -11.89 -8.62
CA THR A 80 -2.91 -12.95 -7.67
C THR A 80 -3.56 -12.74 -6.31
N LEU A 81 -3.60 -11.50 -5.79
CA LEU A 81 -4.29 -11.19 -4.53
C LEU A 81 -5.80 -11.50 -4.63
N PHE A 82 -6.45 -11.03 -5.70
CA PHE A 82 -7.88 -11.24 -5.90
C PHE A 82 -8.23 -12.73 -6.00
N SER A 83 -7.51 -13.48 -6.83
CA SER A 83 -7.68 -14.94 -6.99
C SER A 83 -7.43 -15.66 -5.67
N ALA A 84 -6.37 -15.33 -4.93
CA ALA A 84 -6.09 -15.94 -3.63
C ALA A 84 -7.22 -15.70 -2.61
N LEU A 85 -7.86 -14.52 -2.63
CA LEU A 85 -8.96 -14.22 -1.72
C LEU A 85 -10.30 -14.84 -2.15
N ARG A 86 -10.48 -15.12 -3.45
CA ARG A 86 -11.71 -15.73 -4.01
C ARG A 86 -11.69 -17.25 -4.00
N GLU A 87 -10.56 -17.87 -4.29
CA GLU A 87 -10.46 -19.30 -4.61
C GLU A 87 -9.97 -20.14 -3.43
N ILE A 88 -9.28 -19.54 -2.46
CA ILE A 88 -8.71 -20.24 -1.31
C ILE A 88 -9.64 -20.06 -0.10
N ASP A 89 -9.64 -21.02 0.83
CA ASP A 89 -10.28 -20.84 2.12
C ASP A 89 -9.66 -19.64 2.87
N THR A 90 -10.45 -18.58 3.02
CA THR A 90 -10.05 -17.33 3.66
C THR A 90 -10.53 -17.20 5.10
N GLN A 91 -11.11 -18.25 5.70
CA GLN A 91 -11.71 -18.18 7.04
C GLN A 91 -10.71 -17.68 8.10
N ASN A 92 -9.47 -18.16 8.06
CA ASN A 92 -8.42 -17.71 8.98
C ASN A 92 -8.03 -16.24 8.79
N LEU A 93 -8.04 -15.73 7.55
CA LEU A 93 -7.76 -14.32 7.26
C LEU A 93 -8.92 -13.45 7.74
N LYS A 94 -10.16 -13.86 7.46
CA LYS A 94 -11.37 -13.19 7.93
C LYS A 94 -11.39 -13.08 9.45
N HIS A 95 -11.09 -14.16 10.18
CA HIS A 95 -11.04 -14.14 11.65
C HIS A 95 -9.97 -13.19 12.20
N ARG A 96 -8.79 -13.15 11.58
CA ARG A 96 -7.72 -12.21 11.98
C ARG A 96 -8.15 -10.76 11.75
N TRP A 97 -8.74 -10.48 10.60
CA TRP A 97 -9.28 -9.16 10.27
C TRP A 97 -10.40 -8.73 11.23
N GLN A 98 -11.39 -9.59 11.50
CA GLN A 98 -12.48 -9.32 12.45
C GLN A 98 -11.96 -8.95 13.84
N ARG A 99 -10.96 -9.69 14.32
CA ARG A 99 -10.34 -9.47 15.63
C ARG A 99 -9.64 -8.11 15.70
N GLU A 100 -8.97 -7.69 14.64
CA GLU A 100 -8.30 -6.40 14.56
C GLU A 100 -9.31 -5.25 14.39
N ALA A 101 -10.28 -5.41 13.49
CA ALA A 101 -11.36 -4.44 13.25
C ALA A 101 -12.15 -4.13 14.52
N SER A 102 -12.46 -5.16 15.31
CA SER A 102 -13.18 -5.03 16.60
C SER A 102 -12.40 -4.28 17.67
N LYS A 103 -11.06 -4.18 17.55
CA LYS A 103 -10.21 -3.41 18.45
C LYS A 103 -9.93 -2.00 17.96
N SER A 104 -10.33 -1.67 16.73
CA SER A 104 -10.11 -0.36 16.16
C SER A 104 -10.80 0.71 17.00
N LYS A 105 -10.21 1.91 17.06
CA LYS A 105 -10.79 3.03 17.82
C LYS A 105 -12.22 3.32 17.40
N GLU A 106 -12.51 3.17 16.11
CA GLU A 106 -13.84 3.39 15.56
C GLU A 106 -14.89 2.48 16.20
N PHE A 107 -14.63 1.17 16.30
CA PHE A 107 -15.56 0.23 16.97
C PHE A 107 -15.71 0.52 18.47
N VAL A 108 -14.61 0.87 19.13
CA VAL A 108 -14.60 1.11 20.58
C VAL A 108 -15.31 2.41 20.94
N GLU A 109 -15.05 3.49 20.22
CA GLU A 109 -15.58 4.83 20.52
C GLU A 109 -17.04 4.99 20.07
N THR A 110 -17.45 4.32 18.98
CA THR A 110 -18.84 4.39 18.48
C THR A 110 -19.78 3.37 19.12
N GLY A 111 -19.24 2.35 19.80
CA GLY A 111 -20.03 1.23 20.32
C GLY A 111 -20.65 0.35 19.24
N LEU A 112 -20.16 0.44 17.99
CA LEU A 112 -20.64 -0.32 16.85
C LEU A 112 -20.53 -1.83 17.11
N ARG A 113 -21.59 -2.57 16.81
CA ARG A 113 -21.64 -4.04 16.94
C ARG A 113 -22.17 -4.65 15.67
N TYR A 114 -21.31 -5.35 14.95
CA TYR A 114 -21.68 -6.10 13.77
C TYR A 114 -22.28 -7.45 14.15
N ASN A 115 -23.39 -7.78 13.50
CA ASN A 115 -23.91 -9.14 13.47
C ASN A 115 -23.15 -9.97 12.40
N THR A 116 -23.47 -11.25 12.29
CA THR A 116 -22.84 -12.16 11.32
C THR A 116 -22.96 -11.66 9.88
N ARG A 117 -24.12 -11.10 9.50
CA ARG A 117 -24.37 -10.61 8.14
C ARG A 117 -23.49 -9.40 7.81
N ASN A 118 -23.34 -8.44 8.73
CA ASN A 118 -22.45 -7.29 8.52
C ASN A 118 -21.01 -7.74 8.29
N TRP A 119 -20.53 -8.72 9.05
CA TRP A 119 -19.19 -9.28 8.86
C TRP A 119 -19.00 -10.02 7.53
N GLU A 120 -20.07 -10.60 6.98
CA GLU A 120 -20.05 -11.22 5.66
C GLU A 120 -20.04 -10.18 4.55
N GLU A 121 -20.93 -9.18 4.63
CA GLU A 121 -21.03 -8.08 3.66
C GLU A 121 -19.71 -7.29 3.55
N GLU A 122 -19.11 -6.91 4.69
CA GLU A 122 -17.84 -6.17 4.71
C GLU A 122 -16.65 -7.00 4.21
N TRP A 123 -16.64 -8.31 4.52
CA TRP A 123 -15.59 -9.21 4.03
C TRP A 123 -15.67 -9.37 2.51
N GLU A 124 -16.87 -9.59 1.98
CA GLU A 124 -17.11 -9.68 0.55
C GLU A 124 -16.73 -8.37 -0.17
N TYR A 125 -17.06 -7.23 0.44
CA TYR A 125 -16.65 -5.92 -0.06
C TYR A 125 -15.11 -5.77 -0.11
N LEU A 126 -14.39 -6.21 0.92
CA LEU A 126 -12.93 -6.18 0.94
C LEU A 126 -12.32 -7.03 -0.18
N ILE A 127 -12.87 -8.23 -0.44
CA ILE A 127 -12.43 -9.06 -1.56
C ILE A 127 -12.67 -8.33 -2.88
N GLU A 128 -13.84 -7.72 -3.05
CA GLU A 128 -14.19 -7.02 -4.27
C GLU A 128 -13.32 -5.77 -4.52
N MET A 129 -12.91 -5.06 -3.46
CA MET A 129 -11.92 -3.98 -3.56
C MET A 129 -10.57 -4.44 -4.11
N THR A 130 -10.26 -5.74 -4.06
CA THR A 130 -9.03 -6.30 -4.65
C THR A 130 -9.21 -6.71 -6.12
N SER A 131 -10.43 -6.65 -6.67
CA SER A 131 -10.68 -6.95 -8.09
C SER A 131 -9.79 -6.09 -9.00
N PRO A 132 -9.20 -6.66 -10.06
CA PRO A 132 -8.45 -5.91 -11.07
C PRO A 132 -9.38 -5.13 -12.03
N GLU A 133 -10.69 -5.34 -11.95
CA GLU A 133 -11.65 -4.59 -12.75
C GLU A 133 -11.70 -3.12 -12.30
N ILE A 134 -11.91 -2.20 -13.26
CA ILE A 134 -12.01 -0.77 -12.97
C ILE A 134 -13.14 -0.58 -11.97
N SER A 135 -12.77 -0.18 -10.75
CA SER A 135 -13.74 -0.02 -9.68
C SER A 135 -14.76 1.04 -10.07
N GLY A 136 -15.99 0.62 -10.37
CA GLY A 136 -17.19 1.46 -10.38
C GLY A 136 -17.53 2.05 -8.99
N ALA A 137 -16.64 1.88 -8.01
CA ALA A 137 -16.72 2.40 -6.65
C ALA A 137 -16.78 3.93 -6.54
N ARG A 138 -16.73 4.67 -7.66
CA ARG A 138 -17.10 6.09 -7.72
C ARG A 138 -18.60 6.36 -7.46
N ASN A 139 -19.46 5.35 -7.50
CA ASN A 139 -20.93 5.54 -7.45
C ASN A 139 -21.61 5.21 -6.11
N ARG A 140 -20.88 4.99 -5.01
CA ARG A 140 -21.48 4.79 -3.69
C ARG A 140 -20.76 5.56 -2.58
N LEU A 141 -20.79 6.88 -2.69
CA LEU A 141 -20.85 7.75 -1.52
C LEU A 141 -22.25 8.36 -1.50
N PRO A 142 -22.97 8.38 -0.36
CA PRO A 142 -24.15 9.22 -0.21
C PRO A 142 -23.80 10.71 -0.33
#